data_AF-A0A1V3N249-F1
#
_entry.id   AF-A0A1V3N249-F1
#
_cell.length_a   1.000
_cell.length_b   1.000
_cell.length_c   1.000
_cell.angle_alpha   90.00
_cell.angle_beta   90.00
_cell.angle_gamma   90.00
#
_symmetry.space_group_name_H-M   'P 1'
#
loop_
_entity.id
_entity.type
_entity.pdbx_description
1 polymer ?
#
loop_
_entity_poly.entity_id
_entity_poly.type
_entity_poly.pdbx_seq_one_letter_code
_entity_poly.pdbx_strand_id
1 'polypeptide(L)'
;MTVVELNSGTKVKMYSSIKEMPVKVFNIFQGYMIQESGIGSTMESVNDHFEKLDTFLSVGKIEDAIVERENLHYNIYSALEGISYKSLAFGCFIHAIDGGHVSDYSTENLQEILGKLSDQGLTIGMVEEQLDQIKKKLISN
;
A
#
# COMPACT_ATOMS: atom_id res chain seq x y z
N MET A 1 4.37 -13.49 14.07
CA MET A 1 4.83 -12.11 14.41
C MET A 1 6.34 -12.00 14.21
N THR A 2 6.78 -10.98 13.48
CA THR A 2 8.18 -10.66 13.20
C THR A 2 8.52 -9.32 13.86
N VAL A 3 9.76 -9.13 14.32
CA VAL A 3 10.24 -7.83 14.82
C VAL A 3 11.34 -7.34 13.89
N VAL A 4 11.19 -6.10 13.42
CA VAL A 4 12.19 -5.39 12.62
C VAL A 4 12.69 -4.23 13.46
N GLU A 5 14.01 -4.14 13.62
CA GLU A 5 14.67 -3.03 14.31
C GLU A 5 15.18 -2.04 13.26
N LEU A 6 14.78 -0.78 13.39
CA LEU A 6 15.25 0.30 12.51
C LEU A 6 16.61 0.82 12.98
N ASN A 7 17.32 1.54 12.12
CA ASN A 7 18.63 2.13 12.43
C ASN A 7 18.62 3.06 13.65
N SER A 8 17.47 3.62 14.00
CA SER A 8 17.24 4.45 15.19
C SER A 8 17.10 3.66 16.51
N GLY A 9 17.04 2.31 16.46
CA GLY A 9 16.72 1.44 17.59
C GLY A 9 15.22 1.23 17.83
N THR A 10 14.37 1.86 17.00
CA THR A 10 12.90 1.67 17.04
C THR A 10 12.55 0.24 16.67
N LYS A 11 11.70 -0.41 17.48
CA LYS A 11 11.27 -1.80 17.27
C LYS A 11 9.86 -1.85 16.71
N VAL A 12 9.75 -2.30 15.47
CA VAL A 12 8.48 -2.48 14.78
C VAL A 12 8.10 -3.95 14.80
N LYS A 13 7.01 -4.28 15.48
CA LYS A 13 6.44 -5.63 15.51
C LYS A 13 5.37 -5.74 14.44
N MET A 14 5.50 -6.73 13.56
CA MET A 14 4.65 -6.93 12.41
C MET A 14 3.98 -8.31 12.41
N TYR A 15 2.80 -8.40 11.81
CA TYR A 15 2.19 -9.68 11.47
C TYR A 15 3.08 -10.42 10.46
N SER A 16 3.36 -11.70 10.69
CA SER A 16 4.24 -12.47 9.78
C SER A 16 3.51 -13.02 8.55
N SER A 17 2.18 -12.97 8.56
CA SER A 17 1.27 -13.47 7.54
C SER A 17 -0.09 -12.80 7.69
N ILE A 18 -0.86 -12.68 6.60
CA ILE A 18 -2.26 -12.23 6.65
C ILE A 18 -3.13 -13.10 7.56
N LYS A 19 -2.75 -14.38 7.78
CA LYS A 19 -3.48 -15.32 8.64
C LYS A 19 -3.44 -14.92 10.13
N GLU A 20 -2.43 -14.15 10.54
CA GLU A 20 -2.29 -13.64 11.91
C GLU A 20 -3.00 -12.29 12.11
N MET A 21 -3.40 -11.65 11.01
CA MET A 21 -3.96 -10.31 11.01
C MET A 21 -5.44 -10.35 11.45
N PRO A 22 -5.90 -9.42 12.30
CA PRO A 22 -7.31 -9.30 12.63
C PRO A 22 -8.15 -9.07 11.37
N VAL A 23 -9.33 -9.70 11.29
CA VAL A 23 -10.22 -9.64 10.11
C VAL A 23 -10.49 -8.21 9.64
N LYS A 24 -10.70 -7.27 10.58
CA LYS A 24 -10.91 -5.85 10.25
C LYS A 24 -9.71 -5.24 9.52
N VAL A 25 -8.50 -5.51 10.01
CA VAL A 25 -7.26 -4.98 9.43
C VAL A 25 -6.98 -5.66 8.08
N PHE A 26 -7.30 -6.94 7.95
CA PHE A 26 -7.20 -7.66 6.68
C PHE A 26 -8.11 -7.05 5.60
N ASN A 27 -9.35 -6.69 5.94
CA ASN A 27 -10.25 -6.06 4.97
C ASN A 27 -9.73 -4.70 4.50
N ILE A 28 -9.10 -3.92 5.40
CA ILE A 28 -8.47 -2.64 5.06
C ILE A 28 -7.27 -2.87 4.12
N PHE A 29 -6.38 -3.81 4.47
CA PHE A 29 -5.27 -4.23 3.62
C PHE A 29 -5.73 -4.62 2.21
N GLN A 30 -6.76 -5.46 2.10
CA GLN A 30 -7.31 -5.89 0.81
C GLN A 30 -7.84 -4.69 0.00
N GLY A 31 -8.45 -3.71 0.65
CA GLY A 31 -8.87 -2.45 0.02
C GLY A 31 -7.70 -1.73 -0.63
N TYR A 32 -6.62 -1.51 0.12
CA TYR A 32 -5.41 -0.86 -0.42
C TYR A 32 -4.75 -1.67 -1.54
N MET A 33 -4.75 -3.00 -1.46
CA MET A 33 -4.23 -3.85 -2.54
C MET A 33 -5.06 -3.74 -3.83
N ILE A 34 -6.39 -3.63 -3.72
CA ILE A 34 -7.27 -3.39 -4.87
C ILE A 34 -6.96 -2.03 -5.48
N GLN A 35 -6.85 -0.98 -4.67
CA GLN A 35 -6.52 0.37 -5.14
C GLN A 35 -5.15 0.42 -5.80
N GLU A 36 -4.13 -0.20 -5.20
CA GLU A 36 -2.80 -0.30 -5.81
C GLU A 36 -2.87 -0.98 -7.19
N SER A 37 -3.63 -2.06 -7.33
CA SER A 37 -3.74 -2.81 -8.60
C SER A 37 -4.59 -2.13 -9.67
N GLY A 38 -5.60 -1.35 -9.27
CA GLY A 38 -6.59 -0.77 -10.18
C GLY A 38 -6.36 0.72 -10.49
N ILE A 39 -5.83 1.46 -9.51
CA ILE A 39 -5.60 2.91 -9.58
C ILE A 39 -4.10 3.19 -9.60
N GLY A 40 -3.28 2.54 -8.77
CA GLY A 40 -1.86 2.92 -8.62
C GLY A 40 -1.66 4.30 -7.97
N SER A 41 -0.40 4.68 -7.78
CA SER A 41 -0.06 5.92 -7.05
C SER A 41 1.25 6.58 -7.49
N THR A 42 1.74 6.29 -8.68
CA THR A 42 3.01 6.80 -9.20
C THR A 42 2.82 7.47 -10.55
N MET A 43 3.70 8.39 -10.92
CA MET A 43 3.67 9.02 -12.25
C MET A 43 3.87 8.02 -13.39
N GLU A 44 4.51 6.88 -13.12
CA GLU A 44 4.60 5.77 -14.08
C GLU A 44 3.20 5.19 -14.35
N SER A 45 2.46 4.86 -13.29
CA SER A 45 1.08 4.38 -13.43
C SER A 45 0.12 5.43 -14.04
N VAL A 46 0.38 6.74 -13.88
CA VAL A 46 -0.35 7.79 -14.62
C VAL A 46 -0.20 7.59 -16.14
N ASN A 47 1.02 7.34 -16.61
CA ASN A 47 1.26 7.10 -18.04
C ASN A 47 0.56 5.83 -18.52
N ASP A 48 0.61 4.74 -17.75
CA ASP A 48 -0.09 3.49 -18.07
C ASP A 48 -1.60 3.72 -18.25
N HIS A 49 -2.21 4.52 -17.37
CA HIS A 49 -3.62 4.88 -17.46
C HIS A 49 -3.94 5.75 -18.67
N PHE A 50 -3.07 6.71 -19.03
CA PHE A 50 -3.23 7.49 -20.27
C PHE A 50 -3.20 6.59 -21.51
N GLU A 51 -2.23 5.69 -21.62
CA GLU A 51 -2.12 4.77 -22.76
C GLU A 51 -3.36 3.86 -22.88
N LYS A 52 -3.85 3.36 -21.74
CA LYS A 52 -5.04 2.51 -21.69
C LYS A 52 -6.32 3.27 -22.02
N LEU A 53 -6.44 4.52 -21.55
CA LEU A 53 -7.54 5.41 -21.91
C LEU A 53 -7.57 5.68 -23.42
N ASP A 54 -6.44 6.06 -24.02
CA ASP A 54 -6.32 6.30 -25.46
C ASP A 54 -6.67 5.04 -26.26
N THR A 55 -6.24 3.86 -25.78
CA THR A 55 -6.60 2.58 -26.37
C THR A 55 -8.11 2.39 -26.37
N PHE A 56 -8.80 2.56 -25.24
CA PHE A 56 -10.25 2.39 -25.16
C PHE A 56 -11.02 3.38 -26.04
N LEU A 57 -10.57 4.65 -26.10
CA LEU A 57 -11.15 5.65 -26.98
C LEU A 57 -10.99 5.27 -28.46
N SER A 58 -9.81 4.77 -28.86
CA SER A 58 -9.51 4.41 -30.25
C SER A 58 -10.38 3.26 -30.80
N VAL A 59 -10.81 2.34 -29.93
CA VAL A 59 -11.65 1.18 -30.30
C VAL A 59 -13.13 1.36 -29.92
N GLY A 60 -13.53 2.56 -29.50
CA GLY A 60 -14.92 2.90 -29.20
C GLY A 60 -15.49 2.28 -27.91
N LYS A 61 -14.63 1.84 -26.99
CA LYS A 61 -15.03 1.27 -25.68
C LYS A 61 -15.28 2.39 -24.67
N ILE A 62 -16.37 3.14 -24.87
CA ILE A 62 -16.62 4.38 -24.11
C ILE A 62 -16.83 4.14 -22.61
N GLU A 63 -17.50 3.06 -22.20
CA GLU A 63 -17.70 2.76 -20.78
C GLU A 63 -16.38 2.42 -20.09
N ASP A 64 -15.54 1.58 -20.71
CA ASP A 64 -14.19 1.25 -20.22
C ASP A 64 -13.33 2.54 -20.12
N ALA A 65 -13.43 3.44 -21.12
CA ALA A 65 -12.74 4.72 -21.12
C ALA A 65 -13.17 5.66 -19.99
N ILE A 66 -14.47 5.69 -19.64
CA ILE A 66 -14.97 6.50 -18.51
C ILE A 66 -14.38 5.98 -17.20
N VAL A 67 -14.40 4.66 -16.99
CA VAL A 67 -13.80 4.04 -15.80
C VAL A 67 -12.30 4.33 -15.72
N GLU A 68 -11.59 4.19 -16.84
CA GLU A 68 -10.16 4.43 -16.88
C GLU A 68 -9.79 5.90 -16.60
N ARG A 69 -10.62 6.84 -17.08
CA ARG A 69 -10.45 8.27 -16.76
C ARG A 69 -10.59 8.53 -15.26
N GLU A 70 -11.52 7.86 -14.58
CA GLU A 70 -11.66 7.99 -13.12
C GLU A 70 -10.45 7.39 -12.40
N ASN A 71 -9.97 6.22 -12.83
CA ASN A 71 -8.74 5.63 -12.28
C ASN A 71 -7.54 6.57 -12.45
N LEU A 72 -7.38 7.15 -13.65
CA LEU A 72 -6.37 8.16 -13.93
C LEU A 72 -6.49 9.37 -13.00
N HIS A 73 -7.71 9.89 -12.80
CA HIS A 73 -7.95 11.02 -11.91
C HIS A 73 -7.51 10.72 -10.48
N TYR A 74 -7.91 9.56 -9.94
CA TYR A 74 -7.50 9.15 -8.59
C TYR A 74 -6.01 8.88 -8.49
N ASN A 75 -5.38 8.32 -9.52
CA ASN A 75 -3.95 8.12 -9.55
C ASN A 75 -3.19 9.45 -9.43
N ILE A 76 -3.55 10.44 -10.27
CA ILE A 76 -2.95 11.78 -10.24
C ILE A 76 -3.11 12.40 -8.85
N TYR A 77 -4.31 12.32 -8.27
CA TYR A 77 -4.55 12.81 -6.91
C TYR A 77 -3.62 12.13 -5.90
N SER A 78 -3.56 10.79 -5.91
CA SER A 78 -2.71 10.04 -4.98
C SER A 78 -1.22 10.33 -5.16
N ALA A 79 -0.74 10.46 -6.39
CA ALA A 79 0.65 10.78 -6.68
C ALA A 79 1.03 12.18 -6.18
N LEU A 80 0.15 13.17 -6.36
CA LEU A 80 0.38 14.55 -5.90
C LEU A 80 0.36 14.66 -4.37
N GLU A 81 -0.55 13.95 -3.72
CA GLU A 81 -0.69 13.93 -2.26
C GLU A 81 0.31 12.98 -1.56
N GLY A 82 1.17 12.30 -2.31
CA GLY A 82 2.13 11.33 -1.76
C GLY A 82 1.47 10.11 -1.10
N ILE A 83 0.24 9.78 -1.50
CA ILE A 83 -0.51 8.63 -1.00
C ILE A 83 -0.05 7.40 -1.77
N SER A 84 0.71 6.51 -1.11
CA SER A 84 1.09 5.22 -1.69
C SER A 84 0.21 4.10 -1.16
N TYR A 85 -0.68 3.55 -2.00
CA TYR A 85 -1.56 2.43 -1.61
C TYR A 85 -0.74 1.19 -1.23
N LYS A 86 0.35 0.90 -1.95
CA LYS A 86 1.34 -0.13 -1.56
C LYS A 86 1.91 0.09 -0.16
N SER A 87 2.28 1.32 0.19
CA SER A 87 2.83 1.63 1.52
C SER A 87 1.76 1.54 2.62
N LEU A 88 0.54 1.98 2.34
CA LEU A 88 -0.60 1.84 3.25
C LEU A 88 -0.97 0.37 3.51
N ALA A 89 -0.92 -0.46 2.45
CA ALA A 89 -1.08 -1.90 2.56
C ALA A 89 0.02 -2.51 3.45
N PHE A 90 1.28 -2.09 3.31
CA PHE A 90 2.35 -2.47 4.23
C PHE A 90 2.07 -2.02 5.67
N GLY A 91 1.58 -0.80 5.86
CA GLY A 91 1.25 -0.26 7.18
C GLY A 91 0.25 -1.13 7.96
N CYS A 92 -0.65 -1.82 7.27
CA CYS A 92 -1.58 -2.77 7.88
C CYS A 92 -0.88 -3.96 8.55
N PHE A 93 0.36 -4.29 8.18
CA PHE A 93 1.14 -5.33 8.84
C PHE A 93 1.74 -4.89 10.17
N ILE A 94 1.80 -3.59 10.45
CA ILE A 94 2.36 -3.06 11.69
C ILE A 94 1.36 -3.34 12.83
N HIS A 95 1.79 -4.15 13.79
CA HIS A 95 1.00 -4.55 14.95
C HIS A 95 1.33 -3.68 16.17
N ALA A 96 2.61 -3.36 16.38
CA ALA A 96 3.06 -2.51 17.47
C ALA A 96 4.37 -1.81 17.14
N ILE A 97 4.59 -0.63 17.74
CA ILE A 97 5.83 0.15 17.64
C ILE A 97 6.28 0.44 19.07
N ASP A 98 7.51 0.05 19.42
CA ASP A 98 8.09 0.20 20.77
C ASP A 98 7.19 -0.30 21.92
N GLY A 99 6.40 -1.34 21.65
CA GLY A 99 5.46 -1.92 22.61
C GLY A 99 4.07 -1.29 22.64
N GLY A 100 3.85 -0.15 21.95
CA GLY A 100 2.53 0.44 21.76
C GLY A 100 1.76 -0.22 20.62
N HIS A 101 0.58 -0.76 20.90
CA HIS A 101 -0.26 -1.42 19.90
C HIS A 101 -0.91 -0.42 18.93
N VAL A 102 -0.85 -0.73 17.63
CA VAL A 102 -1.61 -0.01 16.61
C VAL A 102 -3.05 -0.51 16.63
N SER A 103 -4.01 0.39 16.80
CA SER A 103 -5.44 0.08 16.84
C SER A 103 -6.26 0.87 15.81
N ASP A 104 -5.73 2.02 15.38
CA ASP A 104 -6.28 2.80 14.27
C ASP A 104 -5.50 2.52 12.98
N TYR A 105 -6.22 2.10 11.96
CA TYR A 105 -5.71 1.80 10.62
C TYR A 105 -6.38 2.70 9.57
N SER A 106 -6.84 3.88 9.98
CA SER A 106 -7.25 4.96 9.08
C SER A 106 -6.08 5.37 8.17
N THR A 107 -6.41 5.87 6.97
CA THR A 107 -5.40 6.30 5.99
C THR A 107 -4.48 7.36 6.59
N GLU A 108 -5.05 8.33 7.30
CA GLU A 108 -4.33 9.44 7.91
C GLU A 108 -3.34 8.95 8.97
N ASN A 109 -3.78 8.06 9.86
CA ASN A 109 -2.91 7.52 10.91
C ASN A 109 -1.81 6.61 10.32
N LEU A 110 -2.12 5.83 9.29
CA LEU A 110 -1.11 5.02 8.60
C LEU A 110 -0.06 5.87 7.90
N GLN A 111 -0.45 6.99 7.27
CA GLN A 111 0.52 7.94 6.70
C GLN A 111 1.40 8.55 7.78
N GLU A 112 0.84 8.95 8.92
CA GLU A 112 1.61 9.50 10.04
C GLU A 112 2.60 8.47 10.60
N ILE A 113 2.17 7.22 10.80
CA ILE A 113 3.04 6.14 11.26
C ILE A 113 4.18 5.91 10.27
N LEU A 114 3.87 5.77 8.99
CA LEU A 114 4.88 5.49 7.96
C LEU A 114 5.86 6.66 7.81
N GLY A 115 5.38 7.91 7.92
CA GLY A 115 6.22 9.10 7.94
C GLY A 115 7.21 9.08 9.12
N LYS A 116 6.73 8.82 10.34
CA LYS A 116 7.59 8.71 11.53
C LYS A 116 8.62 7.59 11.40
N LEU A 117 8.19 6.42 10.91
CA LEU A 117 9.10 5.29 10.71
C LEU A 117 10.14 5.59 9.62
N SER A 118 9.77 6.33 8.57
CA SER A 118 10.69 6.81 7.53
C SER A 118 11.77 7.72 8.13
N ASP A 119 11.39 8.70 8.95
CA ASP A 119 12.33 9.57 9.67
C ASP A 119 13.26 8.78 10.61
N GLN A 120 12.79 7.62 11.08
CA GLN A 120 13.51 6.69 11.95
C GLN A 120 14.33 5.63 11.18
N GLY A 121 14.37 5.70 9.85
CA GLY A 121 15.21 4.86 8.99
C GLY A 121 14.49 3.72 8.28
N LEU A 122 13.16 3.68 8.26
CA LEU A 122 12.41 2.79 7.37
C LEU A 122 12.65 3.21 5.92
N THR A 123 13.12 2.28 5.09
CA THR A 123 13.36 2.53 3.67
C THR A 123 12.38 1.75 2.80
N ILE A 124 12.20 2.19 1.56
CA ILE A 124 11.38 1.47 0.58
C ILE A 124 11.89 0.03 0.34
N GLY A 125 13.21 -0.19 0.34
CA GLY A 125 13.78 -1.52 0.20
C GLY A 125 13.37 -2.46 1.34
N MET A 126 13.27 -1.95 2.57
CA MET A 126 12.78 -2.74 3.71
C MET A 126 11.28 -3.06 3.56
N VAL A 127 10.49 -2.10 3.09
CA VAL A 127 9.06 -2.31 2.81
C VAL A 127 8.87 -3.41 1.77
N GLU A 128 9.61 -3.35 0.67
CA GLU A 128 9.54 -4.33 -0.42
C GLU A 128 9.99 -5.71 0.01
N GLU A 129 11.10 -5.82 0.73
CA GLU A 129 11.59 -7.09 1.25
C GLU A 129 10.54 -7.76 2.15
N GLN A 130 9.93 -7.00 3.06
CA GLN A 130 8.91 -7.53 3.95
C GLN A 130 7.65 -7.96 3.19
N LEU A 131 7.18 -7.15 2.23
CA LEU A 131 6.03 -7.52 1.39
C LEU A 131 6.30 -8.80 0.59
N ASP A 132 7.51 -9.00 0.07
CA ASP A 132 7.89 -10.20 -0.66
C ASP A 132 8.00 -11.44 0.25
N GLN A 133 8.52 -11.27 1.47
CA GLN A 133 8.51 -12.34 2.47
C GLN A 133 7.08 -12.76 2.83
N ILE A 134 6.16 -11.80 2.93
CA ILE A 134 4.73 -12.07 3.16
C ILE A 134 4.13 -12.81 1.97
N LYS A 135 4.32 -12.33 0.74
CA LYS A 135 3.82 -12.99 -0.49
C LYS A 135 4.27 -14.45 -0.58
N LYS A 136 5.55 -14.74 -0.30
CA LYS A 136 6.08 -16.12 -0.27
C LYS A 136 5.32 -17.01 0.72
N LYS A 137 4.98 -16.48 1.90
CA LYS A 137 4.20 -17.20 2.92
C LYS A 137 2.71 -17.36 2.59
N LEU A 138 2.19 -16.60 1.62
CA LEU A 138 0.84 -16.79 1.09
C LEU A 138 0.78 -17.94 0.09
N ILE A 139 1.82 -18.08 -0.75
CA ILE A 139 1.87 -19.03 -1.86
C ILE A 139 2.34 -20.42 -1.42
N SER A 140 3.14 -20.55 -0.35
CA SER A 140 3.62 -21.84 0.17
C SER A 140 2.58 -22.65 0.95
N ASN A 141 1.35 -22.76 0.43
CA ASN A 141 0.29 -23.56 1.02
C ASN A 141 -0.23 -24.60 0.03
#